data_AF-A0A9E3IGB8-F1
#
_entry.id   AF-A0A9E3IGB8-F1
#
_cell.length_a   1.000
_cell.length_b   1.000
_cell.length_c   1.000
_cell.angle_alpha   90.00
_cell.angle_beta   90.00
_cell.angle_gamma   90.00
#
_symmetry.space_group_name_H-M   'P 1'
#
loop_
_entity.id
_entity.type
_entity.pdbx_description
1 polymer ?
#
loop_
_entity_poly.entity_id
_entity_poly.type
_entity_poly.pdbx_seq_one_letter_code
_entity_poly.pdbx_strand_id
1 'polypeptide(L)'
;MSAVIDAGARVAVAHAGARPVAARRAHHAIGEPAWVRRALIGAALAFLTLFLFVPLVSVFVQALAKGADVYWAALVEADALSALKLTLVAAGVSVPLNLVFGVAAAWAIAKFDFRGKSVLLTLIDLPFSVSPVIAGLIYMLVFGLQGWCGEWLRDHDMKAVFAVPGIVLATVFVTFPFIARELIPLMQAQGQ
;
A
#
# COMPACT_ATOMS: atom_id res chain seq x y z
N MET A 1 -21.19 66.97 -30.14
CA MET A 1 -21.51 66.46 -28.79
C MET A 1 -22.90 65.80 -28.79
N SER A 2 -23.05 64.66 -29.48
CA SER A 2 -24.21 63.74 -29.30
C SER A 2 -24.03 62.42 -30.05
N ALA A 3 -23.35 62.42 -31.22
CA ALA A 3 -23.26 61.22 -32.07
C ALA A 3 -22.10 60.25 -31.78
N VAL A 4 -21.11 60.62 -30.95
CA VAL A 4 -19.96 59.74 -30.63
C VAL A 4 -20.17 58.96 -29.31
N ILE A 5 -21.12 59.38 -28.48
CA ILE A 5 -21.43 58.71 -27.20
C ILE A 5 -22.36 57.48 -27.42
N ASP A 6 -23.20 57.48 -28.46
CA ASP A 6 -24.17 56.39 -28.69
C ASP A 6 -23.55 55.15 -29.39
N ALA A 7 -22.36 55.27 -30.00
CA ALA A 7 -21.66 54.15 -30.64
C ALA A 7 -20.94 53.25 -29.62
N GLY A 8 -20.40 53.82 -28.53
CA GLY A 8 -19.75 53.07 -27.45
C GLY A 8 -20.74 52.36 -26.52
N ALA A 9 -21.95 52.90 -26.37
CA ALA A 9 -23.00 52.34 -25.52
C ALA A 9 -23.68 51.09 -26.14
N ARG A 10 -23.63 50.91 -27.47
CA ARG A 10 -24.20 49.74 -28.15
C ARG A 10 -23.23 48.57 -28.31
N VAL A 11 -21.94 48.78 -28.10
CA VAL A 11 -20.92 47.70 -28.07
C VAL A 11 -20.80 47.07 -26.68
N ALA A 12 -21.18 47.80 -25.61
CA ALA A 12 -21.07 47.32 -24.23
C ALA A 12 -22.27 46.48 -23.72
N VAL A 13 -23.35 46.33 -24.50
CA VAL A 13 -24.57 45.59 -24.08
C VAL A 13 -24.69 44.20 -24.76
N ALA A 14 -23.75 43.83 -25.64
CA ALA A 14 -23.78 42.54 -26.37
C ALA A 14 -22.99 41.38 -25.71
N HIS A 15 -22.46 41.55 -24.50
CA HIS A 15 -21.68 40.50 -23.81
C HIS A 15 -22.21 40.06 -22.43
N ALA A 16 -23.39 40.52 -22.03
CA ALA A 16 -24.09 39.97 -20.88
C ALA A 16 -25.06 38.86 -21.34
N GLY A 17 -24.62 37.59 -21.31
CA GLY A 17 -25.59 36.49 -21.45
C GLY A 17 -25.13 35.15 -22.02
N ALA A 18 -23.84 34.89 -22.24
CA ALA A 18 -23.41 33.53 -22.60
C ALA A 18 -23.23 32.68 -21.32
N ARG A 19 -24.35 32.17 -20.80
CA ARG A 19 -24.34 31.18 -19.71
C ARG A 19 -23.47 29.97 -20.13
N PRO A 20 -22.60 29.41 -19.27
CA PRO A 20 -21.94 28.15 -19.55
C PRO A 20 -22.93 27.00 -19.28
N VAL A 21 -23.99 26.90 -20.09
CA VAL A 21 -25.00 25.82 -19.99
C VAL A 21 -24.60 24.62 -20.87
N ALA A 22 -23.61 24.77 -21.75
CA ALA A 22 -23.18 23.71 -22.67
C ALA A 22 -22.25 22.66 -22.03
N ALA A 23 -21.46 23.01 -21.01
CA ALA A 23 -20.49 22.08 -20.42
C ALA A 23 -21.13 20.96 -19.57
N ARG A 24 -22.37 21.16 -19.11
CA ARG A 24 -23.06 20.17 -18.25
C ARG A 24 -23.79 19.08 -19.03
N ARG A 25 -23.95 19.23 -20.35
CA ARG A 25 -24.72 18.30 -21.21
C ARG A 25 -23.87 17.25 -21.94
N ALA A 26 -22.55 17.40 -22.00
CA ALA A 26 -21.68 16.41 -22.64
C ALA A 26 -21.53 15.12 -21.82
N HIS A 27 -21.86 15.13 -20.52
CA HIS A 27 -21.78 13.96 -19.65
C HIS A 27 -22.99 13.00 -19.74
N HIS A 28 -23.97 13.25 -20.61
CA HIS A 28 -25.21 12.45 -20.68
C HIS A 28 -25.47 11.75 -22.03
N ALA A 29 -24.56 11.85 -23.00
CA ALA A 29 -24.76 11.26 -24.33
C ALA A 29 -24.24 9.80 -24.48
N ILE A 30 -23.61 9.24 -23.44
CA ILE A 30 -23.15 7.84 -23.42
C ILE A 30 -23.59 7.18 -22.09
N GLY A 31 -24.85 7.36 -21.72
CA GLY A 31 -25.41 6.69 -20.54
C GLY A 31 -25.84 5.28 -20.92
N GLU A 32 -25.03 4.26 -20.58
CA GLU A 32 -25.48 2.88 -20.68
C GLU A 32 -26.83 2.71 -19.96
N PRO A 33 -27.80 2.00 -20.56
CA PRO A 33 -29.08 1.82 -19.92
C PRO A 33 -28.89 1.12 -18.58
N ALA A 34 -29.63 1.56 -17.55
CA ALA A 34 -29.40 1.16 -16.16
C ALA A 34 -29.47 -0.36 -15.91
N TRP A 35 -30.06 -1.12 -16.82
CA TRP A 35 -30.07 -2.59 -16.78
C TRP A 35 -28.72 -3.18 -17.22
N VAL A 36 -28.06 -2.63 -18.24
CA VAL A 36 -26.71 -3.05 -18.68
C VAL A 36 -25.70 -2.76 -17.59
N ARG A 37 -25.71 -1.55 -17.02
CA ARG A 37 -24.83 -1.21 -15.90
C ARG A 37 -25.03 -2.15 -14.70
N ARG A 38 -26.28 -2.45 -14.33
CA ARG A 38 -26.57 -3.39 -13.24
C ARG A 38 -26.17 -4.83 -13.58
N ALA A 39 -26.34 -5.26 -14.82
CA ALA A 39 -25.92 -6.57 -15.27
C ALA A 39 -24.40 -6.71 -15.26
N LEU A 40 -23.66 -5.70 -15.73
CA LEU A 40 -22.19 -5.67 -15.70
C LEU A 40 -21.65 -5.64 -14.27
N ILE A 41 -22.23 -4.81 -13.39
CA ILE A 41 -21.88 -4.80 -11.96
C ILE A 41 -22.20 -6.14 -11.32
N GLY A 42 -23.38 -6.70 -11.58
CA GLY A 42 -23.80 -8.00 -11.07
C GLY A 42 -22.88 -9.13 -11.53
N ALA A 43 -22.49 -9.13 -12.81
CA ALA A 43 -21.54 -10.09 -13.37
C ALA A 43 -20.15 -9.93 -12.76
N ALA A 44 -19.64 -8.70 -12.61
CA ALA A 44 -18.36 -8.42 -11.96
C ALA A 44 -18.35 -8.86 -10.50
N LEU A 45 -19.42 -8.55 -9.75
CA LEU A 45 -19.59 -8.97 -8.36
C LEU A 45 -19.71 -10.49 -8.24
N ALA A 46 -20.49 -11.14 -9.10
CA ALA A 46 -20.61 -12.60 -9.11
C ALA A 46 -19.27 -13.26 -9.41
N PHE A 47 -18.54 -12.77 -10.42
CA PHE A 47 -17.21 -13.25 -10.75
C PHE A 47 -16.21 -13.06 -9.60
N LEU A 48 -16.15 -11.86 -9.01
CA LEU A 48 -15.27 -11.57 -7.87
C LEU A 48 -15.63 -12.42 -6.65
N THR A 49 -16.92 -12.58 -6.37
CA THR A 49 -17.41 -13.41 -5.26
C THR A 49 -17.02 -14.86 -5.48
N LEU A 50 -17.28 -15.41 -6.67
CA LEU A 50 -16.92 -16.79 -6.98
C LEU A 50 -15.40 -16.98 -6.86
N PHE A 51 -14.62 -16.10 -7.48
CA PHE A 51 -13.17 -16.25 -7.54
C PHE A 51 -12.49 -16.07 -6.18
N LEU A 52 -13.02 -15.22 -5.30
CA LEU A 52 -12.47 -14.99 -3.96
C LEU A 52 -12.98 -16.02 -2.94
N PHE A 53 -14.28 -16.28 -2.90
CA PHE A 53 -14.89 -17.10 -1.85
C PHE A 53 -14.76 -18.59 -2.13
N VAL A 54 -14.77 -19.05 -3.37
CA VAL A 54 -14.61 -20.50 -3.67
C VAL A 54 -13.28 -21.06 -3.14
N PRO A 55 -12.10 -20.48 -3.43
CA PRO A 55 -10.85 -21.00 -2.87
C PRO A 55 -10.80 -20.85 -1.35
N LEU A 56 -11.35 -19.75 -0.80
CA LEU A 56 -11.41 -19.55 0.65
C LEU A 56 -12.23 -20.65 1.34
N VAL A 57 -13.44 -20.91 0.87
CA VAL A 57 -14.30 -21.99 1.38
C VAL A 57 -13.61 -23.34 1.17
N SER A 58 -12.95 -23.56 0.04
CA SER A 58 -12.21 -24.78 -0.23
C SER A 58 -11.11 -25.02 0.81
N VAL A 59 -10.35 -23.99 1.19
CA VAL A 59 -9.33 -24.08 2.27
C VAL A 59 -9.98 -24.46 3.60
N PHE A 60 -11.11 -23.87 3.98
CA PHE A 60 -11.81 -24.21 5.23
C PHE A 60 -12.37 -25.63 5.23
N VAL A 61 -13.02 -26.04 4.13
CA VAL A 61 -13.56 -27.40 3.98
C VAL A 61 -12.43 -28.42 4.05
N GLN A 62 -11.30 -28.17 3.37
CA GLN A 62 -10.14 -29.06 3.41
C GLN A 62 -9.47 -29.09 4.79
N ALA A 63 -9.38 -27.95 5.49
CA ALA A 63 -8.83 -27.87 6.83
C ALA A 63 -9.67 -28.64 7.86
N LEU A 64 -11.00 -28.62 7.73
CA LEU A 64 -11.93 -29.34 8.61
C LEU A 64 -12.29 -30.74 8.10
N ALA A 65 -11.85 -31.15 6.91
CA ALA A 65 -12.22 -32.43 6.29
C ALA A 65 -11.84 -33.65 7.13
N LYS A 66 -10.77 -33.53 7.94
CA LYS A 66 -10.29 -34.59 8.84
C LYS A 66 -10.93 -34.55 10.24
N GLY A 67 -11.89 -33.65 10.47
CA GLY A 67 -12.55 -33.45 11.77
C GLY A 67 -11.96 -32.30 12.59
N ALA A 68 -12.77 -31.74 13.50
CA ALA A 68 -12.39 -30.63 14.37
C ALA A 68 -11.27 -31.00 15.35
N ASP A 69 -11.19 -32.27 15.76
CA ASP A 69 -10.16 -32.77 16.67
C ASP A 69 -8.76 -32.73 16.04
N VAL A 70 -8.65 -33.06 14.74
CA VAL A 70 -7.39 -33.00 13.99
C VAL A 70 -6.96 -31.56 13.78
N TYR A 71 -7.91 -30.65 13.55
CA TYR A 71 -7.64 -29.21 13.47
C TYR A 71 -7.09 -28.66 14.80
N TRP A 72 -7.70 -29.02 15.93
CA TRP A 72 -7.21 -28.60 17.24
C TRP A 72 -5.85 -29.19 17.57
N ALA A 73 -5.64 -30.48 17.26
CA ALA A 73 -4.35 -31.14 17.43
C ALA A 73 -3.24 -30.44 16.62
N ALA A 74 -3.53 -30.03 15.38
CA ALA A 74 -2.58 -29.30 14.54
C ALA A 74 -2.22 -27.91 15.09
N LEU A 75 -3.14 -27.24 15.80
CA LEU A 75 -2.85 -25.94 16.42
C LEU A 75 -2.00 -26.06 17.70
N VAL A 76 -2.14 -27.17 18.43
CA VAL A 76 -1.42 -27.41 19.69
C VAL A 76 -0.09 -28.14 19.46
N GLU A 77 0.19 -28.55 18.23
CA GLU A 77 1.47 -29.15 17.86
C GLU A 77 2.65 -28.19 18.10
N ALA A 78 3.78 -28.74 18.57
CA ALA A 78 4.93 -27.96 19.02
C ALA A 78 5.49 -27.04 17.93
N ASP A 79 5.48 -27.50 16.67
CA ASP A 79 5.96 -26.73 15.52
C ASP A 79 5.04 -25.56 15.19
N ALA A 80 3.71 -25.78 15.23
CA ALA A 80 2.72 -24.72 15.01
C ALA A 80 2.82 -23.63 16.08
N LEU A 81 2.93 -24.02 17.35
CA LEU A 81 3.11 -23.07 18.45
C LEU A 81 4.44 -22.32 18.37
N SER A 82 5.52 -22.98 17.96
CA SER A 82 6.83 -22.36 17.80
C SER A 82 6.83 -21.35 16.63
N ALA A 83 6.21 -21.70 15.50
CA ALA A 83 6.02 -20.79 14.38
C ALA A 83 5.18 -19.57 14.79
N LEU A 84 4.05 -19.79 15.49
CA LEU A 84 3.19 -18.71 15.96
C LEU A 84 3.91 -17.76 16.92
N LYS A 85 4.68 -18.30 17.88
CA LYS A 85 5.50 -17.49 18.80
C LYS A 85 6.54 -16.67 18.04
N LEU A 86 7.23 -17.27 17.07
CA LEU A 86 8.22 -16.58 16.25
C LEU A 86 7.60 -15.41 15.48
N THR A 87 6.44 -15.63 14.85
CA THR A 87 5.71 -14.58 14.15
C THR A 87 5.23 -13.48 15.10
N LEU A 88 4.70 -13.82 16.27
CA LEU A 88 4.26 -12.85 17.27
C LEU A 88 5.42 -12.01 17.83
N VAL A 89 6.56 -12.63 18.12
CA VAL A 89 7.77 -11.91 18.56
C VAL A 89 8.28 -10.99 17.45
N ALA A 90 8.35 -11.49 16.21
CA ALA A 90 8.78 -10.68 15.08
C ALA A 90 7.85 -9.49 14.86
N ALA A 91 6.54 -9.70 14.84
CA ALA A 91 5.55 -8.63 14.69
C ALA A 91 5.61 -7.64 15.87
N GLY A 92 5.72 -8.13 17.11
CA GLY A 92 5.79 -7.31 18.31
C GLY A 92 7.00 -6.37 18.34
N VAL A 93 8.11 -6.76 17.71
CA VAL A 93 9.31 -5.90 17.58
C VAL A 93 9.24 -5.03 16.31
N SER A 94 8.84 -5.60 15.17
CA SER A 94 8.79 -4.88 13.90
C SER A 94 7.75 -3.75 13.90
N VAL A 95 6.57 -3.95 14.49
CA VAL A 95 5.50 -2.93 14.46
C VAL A 95 5.91 -1.62 15.16
N PRO A 96 6.43 -1.61 16.40
CA PRO A 96 6.91 -0.38 17.04
C PRO A 96 8.05 0.27 16.28
N LEU A 97 9.02 -0.51 15.77
CA LEU A 97 10.14 0.02 14.99
C LEU A 97 9.63 0.72 13.72
N ASN A 98 8.75 0.04 12.98
CA ASN A 98 8.11 0.57 11.78
C ASN A 98 7.31 1.84 12.08
N LEU A 99 6.60 1.90 13.21
CA LEU A 99 5.87 3.09 13.61
C LEU A 99 6.83 4.26 13.87
N VAL A 100 7.86 4.05 14.69
CA VAL A 100 8.82 5.12 15.04
C VAL A 100 9.54 5.63 13.80
N PHE A 101 10.15 4.75 13.01
CA PHE A 101 10.91 5.15 11.82
C PHE A 101 10.00 5.64 10.69
N GLY A 102 8.85 5.00 10.48
CA GLY A 102 7.88 5.36 9.44
C GLY A 102 7.25 6.73 9.70
N VAL A 103 6.82 7.00 10.94
CA VAL A 103 6.30 8.32 11.33
C VAL A 103 7.40 9.38 11.25
N ALA A 104 8.61 9.08 11.71
CA ALA A 104 9.73 10.03 11.62
C ALA A 104 10.06 10.39 10.16
N ALA A 105 10.11 9.40 9.27
CA ALA A 105 10.34 9.61 7.84
C ALA A 105 9.20 10.39 7.17
N ALA A 106 7.94 10.02 7.46
CA ALA A 106 6.77 10.73 6.94
C ALA A 106 6.74 12.19 7.40
N TRP A 107 7.03 12.44 8.69
CA TRP A 107 7.12 13.78 9.24
C TRP A 107 8.25 14.60 8.60
N ALA A 108 9.43 14.01 8.42
CA ALA A 108 10.56 14.66 7.78
C ALA A 108 10.23 15.09 6.34
N ILE A 109 9.54 14.24 5.58
CA ILE A 109 9.16 14.51 4.18
C ILE A 109 8.01 15.51 4.10
N ALA A 110 7.00 15.39 4.96
CA ALA A 110 5.82 16.25 4.94
C ALA A 110 6.13 17.68 5.40
N LYS A 111 6.98 17.84 6.42
CA LYS A 111 7.24 19.15 7.04
C LYS A 111 8.44 19.91 6.47
N PHE A 112 9.44 19.23 5.92
CA PHE A 112 10.66 19.89 5.43
C PHE A 112 10.81 19.76 3.91
N ASP A 113 11.16 20.88 3.26
CA ASP A 113 11.55 20.90 1.85
C ASP A 113 13.07 20.99 1.74
N PHE A 114 13.71 19.83 1.57
CA PHE A 114 15.16 19.69 1.40
C PHE A 114 15.49 19.12 0.01
N ARG A 115 16.66 19.49 -0.54
CA ARG A 115 17.09 19.10 -1.89
C ARG A 115 17.15 17.59 -2.12
N GLY A 116 17.32 16.79 -1.06
CA GLY A 116 17.36 15.32 -1.09
C GLY A 116 16.01 14.60 -0.96
N LYS A 117 14.88 15.32 -0.88
CA LYS A 117 13.55 14.75 -0.63
C LYS A 117 13.14 13.72 -1.68
N SER A 118 13.47 13.97 -2.96
CA SER A 118 13.23 13.04 -4.06
C SER A 118 14.00 11.72 -3.91
N VAL A 119 15.25 11.78 -3.44
CA VAL A 119 16.07 10.59 -3.21
C VAL A 119 15.49 9.75 -2.06
N LEU A 120 15.07 10.40 -0.97
CA LEU A 120 14.46 9.70 0.17
C LEU A 120 13.14 9.02 -0.23
N LEU A 121 12.28 9.71 -0.98
CA LEU A 121 11.06 9.12 -1.53
C LEU A 121 11.36 7.90 -2.43
N THR A 122 12.37 8.01 -3.29
CA THR A 122 12.78 6.89 -4.16
C THR A 122 13.30 5.71 -3.35
N LEU A 123 14.10 5.96 -2.29
CA LEU A 123 14.59 4.92 -1.38
C LEU A 123 13.45 4.22 -0.62
N ILE A 124 12.43 4.97 -0.20
CA ILE A 124 11.24 4.42 0.45
C ILE A 124 10.46 3.54 -0.52
N ASP A 125 10.37 3.92 -1.79
CA ASP A 125 9.60 3.20 -2.81
C ASP A 125 10.36 2.03 -3.45
N LEU A 126 11.68 1.99 -3.27
CA LEU A 126 12.57 0.97 -3.82
C LEU A 126 12.13 -0.47 -3.49
N PRO A 127 11.73 -0.82 -2.25
CA PRO A 127 11.35 -2.19 -1.91
C PRO A 127 10.13 -2.69 -2.69
N PHE A 128 9.23 -1.79 -3.12
CA PHE A 128 8.08 -2.15 -3.97
C PHE A 128 8.43 -2.35 -5.43
N SER A 129 9.52 -1.74 -5.87
CA SER A 129 10.01 -1.89 -7.24
C SER A 129 10.76 -3.21 -7.42
N VAL A 130 11.21 -3.81 -6.32
CA VAL A 130 11.91 -5.09 -6.30
C VAL A 130 10.89 -6.22 -6.04
N SER A 131 10.96 -7.30 -6.81
CA SER A 131 10.15 -8.49 -6.55
C SER A 131 10.44 -9.03 -5.15
N PRO A 132 9.41 -9.45 -4.36
CA PRO A 132 9.62 -10.01 -3.03
C PRO A 132 10.62 -11.18 -3.01
N VAL A 133 10.63 -11.99 -4.07
CA VAL A 133 11.58 -13.10 -4.23
C VAL A 133 13.02 -12.59 -4.34
N ILE A 134 13.25 -11.54 -5.14
CA ILE A 134 14.57 -10.92 -5.32
C ILE A 134 15.02 -10.25 -4.02
N ALA A 135 14.11 -9.56 -3.32
CA ALA A 135 14.41 -8.95 -2.02
C ALA A 135 14.88 -10.00 -1.01
N GLY A 136 14.23 -11.17 -0.97
CA GLY A 136 14.66 -12.31 -0.15
C GLY A 136 16.06 -12.84 -0.53
N LEU A 137 16.35 -12.94 -1.83
CA LEU A 137 17.68 -13.36 -2.31
C LEU A 137 18.77 -12.34 -1.97
N ILE A 138 18.52 -11.04 -2.17
CA ILE A 138 19.45 -9.96 -1.76
C ILE A 138 19.69 -10.02 -0.26
N TYR A 139 18.63 -10.23 0.53
CA TYR A 139 18.76 -10.36 1.99
C TYR A 139 19.66 -11.55 2.37
N MET A 140 19.44 -12.71 1.74
CA MET A 140 20.27 -13.89 1.93
C MET A 140 21.73 -13.66 1.48
N LEU A 141 21.97 -12.91 0.40
CA LEU A 141 23.30 -12.59 -0.09
C LEU A 141 24.04 -11.58 0.80
N VAL A 142 23.33 -10.58 1.35
CA VAL A 142 23.93 -9.54 2.19
C VAL A 142 24.21 -10.07 3.60
N PHE A 143 23.24 -10.77 4.19
CA PHE A 143 23.31 -11.26 5.58
C PHE A 143 23.75 -12.73 5.70
N GLY A 144 23.98 -13.42 4.57
CA GLY A 144 24.49 -14.80 4.51
C GLY A 144 25.88 -15.00 5.08
N LEU A 145 26.22 -16.27 5.32
CA LEU A 145 27.54 -16.68 5.84
C LEU A 145 28.72 -16.26 4.94
N GLN A 146 28.46 -15.98 3.66
CA GLN A 146 29.44 -15.49 2.66
C GLN A 146 29.14 -14.05 2.17
N GLY A 147 28.25 -13.32 2.84
CA GLY A 147 27.86 -11.97 2.47
C GLY A 147 28.80 -10.88 2.99
N TRP A 148 28.62 -9.64 2.51
CA TRP A 148 29.37 -8.45 2.98
C TRP A 148 29.23 -8.21 4.50
N CYS A 149 28.13 -8.62 5.13
CA CYS A 149 27.94 -8.55 6.59
C CYS A 149 28.26 -9.86 7.33
N GLY A 150 28.72 -10.91 6.62
CA GLY A 150 28.92 -12.24 7.18
C GLY A 150 30.04 -12.32 8.23
N GLU A 151 31.14 -11.60 8.04
CA GLU A 151 32.26 -11.57 9.01
C GLU A 151 31.88 -10.86 10.31
N TRP A 152 31.25 -9.67 10.24
CA TRP A 152 30.83 -8.92 11.43
C TRP A 152 29.77 -9.64 12.28
N LEU A 153 28.86 -10.37 11.62
CA LEU A 153 27.86 -11.24 12.28
C LEU A 153 28.50 -12.45 12.94
N ARG A 154 29.52 -13.04 12.29
CA ARG A 154 30.25 -14.20 12.82
C ARG A 154 31.04 -13.83 14.07
N ASP A 155 31.61 -12.62 14.10
CA ASP A 155 32.34 -12.10 15.26
C ASP A 155 31.42 -11.78 16.45
N HIS A 156 30.13 -11.59 16.21
CA HIS A 156 29.11 -11.36 17.25
C HIS A 156 28.21 -12.59 17.53
N ASP A 157 28.55 -13.77 16.99
CA ASP A 157 27.78 -15.02 17.12
C ASP A 157 26.28 -14.90 16.73
N MET A 158 25.95 -13.88 15.92
CA MET A 158 24.58 -13.60 15.51
C MET A 158 24.29 -14.28 14.17
N LYS A 159 23.50 -15.36 14.21
CA LYS A 159 22.96 -15.99 13.00
C LYS A 159 21.88 -15.10 12.40
N ALA A 160 22.21 -14.09 11.59
CA ALA A 160 21.15 -13.22 11.05
C ALA A 160 20.30 -13.90 9.98
N VAL A 161 20.82 -14.87 9.22
CA VAL A 161 19.98 -15.64 8.30
C VAL A 161 19.27 -16.74 9.09
N PHE A 162 17.94 -16.75 8.99
CA PHE A 162 17.05 -17.72 9.65
C PHE A 162 16.92 -17.63 11.19
N ALA A 163 17.34 -16.52 11.82
CA ALA A 163 16.98 -16.24 13.21
C ALA A 163 16.04 -15.03 13.35
N VAL A 164 15.52 -14.86 14.57
CA VAL A 164 14.57 -13.79 14.93
C VAL A 164 15.01 -12.40 14.45
N PRO A 165 16.27 -11.96 14.64
CA PRO A 165 16.69 -10.61 14.21
C PRO A 165 16.58 -10.41 12.70
N GLY A 166 16.90 -11.45 11.91
CA GLY A 166 16.81 -11.33 10.46
C GLY A 166 15.38 -11.30 9.94
N ILE A 167 14.49 -12.06 10.58
CA ILE A 167 13.05 -12.03 10.27
C ILE A 167 12.48 -10.65 10.59
N VAL A 168 12.87 -10.05 11.72
CA VAL A 168 12.46 -8.69 12.11
C VAL A 168 12.93 -7.66 11.09
N LEU A 169 14.21 -7.70 10.68
CA LEU A 169 14.77 -6.77 9.69
C LEU A 169 14.11 -6.91 8.32
N ALA A 170 13.91 -8.14 7.83
CA ALA A 170 13.22 -8.39 6.57
C ALA A 170 11.77 -7.89 6.63
N THR A 171 11.09 -8.11 7.75
CA THR A 171 9.72 -7.63 7.96
C THR A 171 9.69 -6.10 7.93
N VAL A 172 10.57 -5.41 8.67
CA VAL A 172 10.68 -3.95 8.68
C VAL A 172 10.96 -3.41 7.27
N PHE A 173 11.90 -3.98 6.54
CA PHE A 173 12.24 -3.56 5.19
C PHE A 173 11.04 -3.61 4.21
N VAL A 174 10.24 -4.69 4.28
CA VAL A 174 9.07 -4.86 3.40
C VAL A 174 7.88 -4.00 3.85
N THR A 175 7.72 -3.76 5.15
CA THR A 175 6.53 -3.11 5.71
C THR A 175 6.66 -1.60 5.85
N PHE A 176 7.89 -1.09 6.08
CA PHE A 176 8.18 0.34 6.24
C PHE A 176 7.64 1.22 5.10
N PRO A 177 7.79 0.86 3.81
CA PRO A 177 7.28 1.67 2.71
C PRO A 177 5.76 1.89 2.72
N PHE A 178 4.99 0.95 3.25
CA PHE A 178 3.53 1.09 3.36
C PHE A 178 3.16 2.18 4.37
N ILE A 179 3.85 2.23 5.52
CA ILE A 179 3.60 3.23 6.54
C ILE A 179 3.92 4.63 6.00
N ALA A 180 5.06 4.78 5.34
CA ALA A 180 5.44 6.06 4.76
C ALA A 180 4.41 6.52 3.70
N ARG A 181 3.97 5.63 2.80
CA ARG A 181 2.99 5.96 1.75
C ARG A 181 1.59 6.30 2.28
N GLU A 182 1.18 5.71 3.40
CA GLU A 182 -0.10 6.05 4.03
C GLU A 182 -0.02 7.38 4.80
N LEU A 183 1.08 7.60 5.54
CA LEU A 183 1.23 8.76 6.40
C LEU A 183 1.61 10.04 5.64
N ILE A 184 2.42 9.98 4.59
CA ILE A 184 2.87 11.18 3.86
C ILE A 184 1.67 11.97 3.30
N PRO A 185 0.72 11.37 2.55
CA PRO A 185 -0.44 12.09 2.02
C PRO A 185 -1.36 12.59 3.15
N LEU A 186 -1.56 11.79 4.20
CA LEU A 186 -2.37 12.17 5.36
C LEU A 186 -1.79 13.41 6.05
N MET A 187 -0.49 13.44 6.31
CA MET A 187 0.19 14.56 6.97
C MET A 187 0.24 15.80 6.08
N GLN A 188 0.35 15.64 4.76
CA GLN A 188 0.27 16.76 3.82
C GLN A 188 -1.15 17.36 3.75
N ALA A 189 -2.18 16.53 3.84
CA ALA A 189 -3.57 16.98 3.87
C ALA A 189 -3.95 17.71 5.17
N GLN A 190 -3.37 17.29 6.30
CA GLN A 190 -3.58 17.92 7.61
C GLN A 190 -2.65 19.12 7.87
N GLY A 191 -1.55 19.24 7.12
CA GLY A 191 -0.48 20.23 7.32
C GLY A 191 -0.65 21.56 6.59
N GLN A 192 -1.88 21.96 6.22
CA GLN A 192 -2.22 23.35 5.93
C GLN A 192 -2.64 24.08 7.20
#